data_AF-A0A357KUB3-F1
#
_entry.id   AF-A0A357KUB3-F1
#
_cell.length_a   1.000
_cell.length_b   1.000
_cell.length_c   1.000
_cell.angle_alpha   90.00
_cell.angle_beta   90.00
_cell.angle_gamma   90.00
#
_symmetry.space_group_name_H-M   'P 1'
#
loop_
_entity.id
_entity.type
_entity.pdbx_description
1 polymer ?
#
loop_
_entity_poly.entity_id
_entity_poly.type
_entity_poly.pdbx_seq_one_letter_code
_entity_poly.pdbx_strand_id
1 'polypeptide(L)' 'GEACVTVFIPSTPTPFTGFTITVRESEVIDCQIPVDEAVRFVLTGGVLLPDKEKPISANASGAPKSLGEPKA' A
#
# COMPACT_ATOMS: atom_id res chain seq x y z
N GLY A 1 -14.62 -19.64 -20.54
CA GLY A 1 -14.54 -18.28 -19.97
C GLY A 1 -13.14 -18.10 -19.44
N GLU A 2 -12.56 -16.93 -19.65
CA GLU A 2 -11.24 -16.59 -19.10
C GLU A 2 -11.37 -16.28 -17.61
N ALA A 3 -10.37 -16.63 -16.81
CA ALA A 3 -10.37 -16.33 -15.39
C ALA A 3 -10.14 -14.83 -15.17
N CYS A 4 -10.93 -14.25 -14.26
CA CYS A 4 -10.90 -12.83 -13.96
C CYS A 4 -10.78 -12.63 -12.45
N VAL A 5 -10.15 -11.52 -12.06
CA VAL A 5 -10.02 -11.10 -10.67
C VAL A 5 -10.64 -9.72 -10.47
N THR A 6 -11.15 -9.49 -9.27
CA THR A 6 -11.70 -8.18 -8.87
C THR A 6 -10.63 -7.41 -8.11
N VAL A 7 -10.31 -6.21 -8.59
CA VAL A 7 -9.31 -5.32 -8.01
C VAL A 7 -10.02 -4.11 -7.43
N PHE A 8 -9.78 -3.83 -6.14
CA PHE A 8 -10.25 -2.61 -5.48
C PHE A 8 -9.22 -1.50 -5.64
N ILE A 9 -9.66 -0.34 -6.15
CA ILE A 9 -8.85 0.87 -6.30
C ILE A 9 -9.26 1.85 -5.20
N PRO A 10 -8.50 1.95 -4.10
CA PRO A 10 -8.80 2.88 -3.02
C PRO A 10 -8.58 4.33 -3.49
N SER A 11 -9.31 5.25 -2.86
CA SER A 11 -9.17 6.69 -3.02
C SER A 11 -8.66 7.32 -1.74
N THR A 12 -7.85 8.38 -1.85
CA THR A 12 -7.42 9.20 -0.70
C THR A 12 -8.41 10.35 -0.48
N PRO A 13 -8.64 10.81 0.77
CA PRO A 13 -7.98 10.40 2.02
C PRO A 13 -8.65 9.23 2.74
N THR A 14 -9.82 8.77 2.30
CA THR A 14 -10.59 7.69 2.93
C THR A 14 -10.28 6.33 2.30
N PRO A 15 -9.40 5.51 2.91
CA PRO A 15 -8.78 4.34 2.29
C PRO A 15 -9.74 3.19 1.95
N PHE A 16 -10.97 3.25 2.48
CA PHE A 16 -12.04 2.28 2.22
C PHE A 16 -13.03 2.74 1.16
N THR A 17 -12.87 3.95 0.64
CA THR A 17 -13.67 4.48 -0.48
C THR A 17 -12.92 4.29 -1.78
N GLY A 18 -13.64 4.05 -2.88
CA GLY A 18 -13.02 3.77 -4.17
C GLY A 18 -13.97 3.05 -5.11
N PHE A 19 -13.40 2.38 -6.11
CA PHE A 19 -14.15 1.59 -7.08
C PHE A 19 -13.46 0.25 -7.32
N THR A 20 -14.23 -0.74 -7.77
CA THR A 20 -13.71 -2.06 -8.14
C THR A 20 -13.76 -2.23 -9.65
N ILE A 21 -12.68 -2.80 -10.21
CA ILE A 21 -12.62 -3.21 -11.61
C ILE A 21 -12.50 -4.73 -11.70
N THR A 22 -12.98 -5.30 -12.79
CA THR A 22 -12.74 -6.70 -13.14
C THR A 22 -11.71 -6.72 -14.25
N VAL A 23 -10.62 -7.44 -14.05
CA VAL A 23 -9.52 -7.59 -15.01
C VAL A 23 -9.24 -9.06 -15.25
N ARG A 24 -8.62 -9.38 -16.38
CA ARG A 24 -8.26 -10.76 -16.72
C ARG A 24 -7.06 -11.16 -15.88
N GLU A 25 -7.07 -12.38 -15.35
CA GLU A 25 -5.99 -12.88 -14.50
C GLU A 25 -4.63 -12.87 -15.25
N SER A 26 -4.66 -13.04 -16.57
CA SER A 26 -3.50 -12.97 -17.47
C SER A 26 -2.83 -11.60 -17.53
N GLU A 27 -3.49 -10.52 -17.08
CA GLU A 27 -2.99 -9.14 -17.09
C GLU A 27 -2.50 -8.67 -15.71
N VAL A 28 -2.56 -9.53 -14.70
CA VAL A 28 -2.25 -9.18 -13.31
C VAL A 28 -0.94 -9.82 -12.86
N ILE A 29 -0.17 -9.08 -12.06
CA ILE A 29 1.03 -9.58 -11.38
C ILE A 29 0.71 -9.67 -9.89
N ASP A 30 0.94 -10.85 -9.30
CA ASP A 30 0.77 -11.05 -7.87
C ASP A 30 1.91 -10.38 -7.09
N CYS A 31 1.58 -9.27 -6.43
CA CYS A 31 2.45 -8.66 -5.45
C CYS A 31 2.38 -9.52 -4.19
N GLN A 32 3.42 -10.32 -3.92
CA GLN A 32 3.54 -11.26 -2.78
C GLN A 32 3.59 -10.57 -1.38
N ILE A 33 2.72 -9.60 -1.17
CA ILE A 33 2.55 -8.75 -0.01
C ILE A 33 1.41 -9.34 0.83
N PRO A 34 1.63 -9.61 2.13
CA PRO A 34 0.55 -10.00 3.03
C PRO A 34 -0.58 -8.96 3.06
N VAL A 35 -1.83 -9.43 3.11
CA VAL A 35 -3.02 -8.55 3.05
C VAL A 35 -2.98 -7.48 4.15
N ASP A 36 -2.50 -7.81 5.34
CA ASP A 36 -2.39 -6.89 6.46
C ASP A 36 -1.32 -5.80 6.23
N GLU A 37 -0.21 -6.13 5.58
CA GLU A 37 0.80 -5.14 5.15
C GLU A 37 0.28 -4.22 4.05
N ALA A 38 -0.42 -4.77 3.05
CA ALA A 38 -1.03 -3.98 1.97
C ALA A 38 -2.06 -2.99 2.53
N VAL A 39 -2.89 -3.42 3.49
CA VAL A 39 -3.85 -2.53 4.16
C VAL A 39 -3.11 -1.43 4.94
N ARG A 40 -2.06 -1.74 5.71
CA ARG A 40 -1.27 -0.73 6.44
C ARG A 40 -0.62 0.28 5.48
N PHE A 41 -0.12 -0.18 4.33
CA PHE A 41 0.43 0.70 3.30
C PHE A 41 -0.62 1.70 2.79
N VAL A 42 -1.82 1.22 2.44
CA VAL A 42 -2.93 2.07 1.97
C VAL A 42 -3.41 3.04 3.06
N LEU A 43 -3.55 2.57 4.31
CA LEU A 43 -3.98 3.41 5.44
C LEU A 43 -3.01 4.54 5.75
N THR A 44 -1.72 4.34 5.51
CA THR A 44 -0.67 5.33 5.76
C THR A 44 -0.33 6.18 4.55
N GLY A 45 -1.07 6.03 3.44
CA GLY A 45 -0.79 6.75 2.20
C GLY A 45 0.58 6.42 1.60
N GLY A 46 1.07 5.21 1.84
CA GLY A 46 2.36 4.74 1.33
C GLY A 46 3.58 5.06 2.20
N VAL A 47 3.38 5.56 3.42
CA VAL A 47 4.49 5.85 4.35
C VAL A 47 5.08 4.57 4.96
N LEU A 48 4.25 3.58 5.26
CA LEU A 48 4.71 2.28 5.76
C LEU A 48 4.82 1.26 4.62
N LEU A 49 6.04 1.02 4.15
CA LEU A 49 6.35 0.01 3.14
C LEU A 49 6.25 -1.42 3.69
N PRO A 50 5.77 -2.38 2.89
CA PRO A 50 5.85 -3.81 3.19
C PRO A 50 7.29 -4.26 3.47
N ASP A 51 7.48 -5.22 4.37
CA ASP A 51 8.82 -5.62 4.85
C ASP A 51 9.71 -6.18 3.73
N LYS A 52 9.10 -6.83 2.74
CA LYS A 52 9.78 -7.39 1.56
C LYS A 52 10.22 -6.34 0.54
N GLU A 53 9.63 -5.16 0.56
CA GLU A 53 9.93 -4.06 -0.37
C GLU A 53 10.86 -3.01 0.23
N LYS A 54 11.36 -3.25 1.45
CA LYS A 54 12.40 -2.41 2.03
C LYS A 54 13.65 -2.47 1.14
N PRO A 55 14.08 -1.34 0.55
CA PRO A 55 15.28 -1.35 -0.28
C PRO A 55 16.46 -1.85 0.56
N ILE A 56 17.21 -2.81 0.00
CA ILE A 56 18.42 -3.36 0.63
C ILE A 56 19.51 -2.28 0.58
N SER A 57 19.49 -1.40 1.58
CA SER A 57 20.50 -0.45 2.04
C SER A 57 21.03 0.61 1.07
N ALA A 58 20.85 1.88 1.46
CA ALA A 58 21.97 2.82 1.58
C ALA A 58 21.60 3.87 2.63
N ASN A 59 22.50 4.13 3.58
CA ASN A 59 22.38 5.15 4.64
C ASN A 59 21.59 6.41 4.20
N ALA A 60 20.37 6.59 4.69
CA ALA A 60 19.67 7.86 4.62
C ALA A 60 18.82 8.04 5.88
N SER A 61 19.15 9.10 6.61
CA SER A 61 18.39 9.70 7.70
C SER A 61 16.98 10.08 7.27
N GLY A 62 16.07 9.11 7.24
CA GLY A 62 14.70 9.30 6.80
C GLY A 62 13.70 8.60 7.70
N ALA A 63 13.86 8.71 9.02
CA ALA A 63 12.71 8.56 9.90
C ALA A 63 11.65 9.59 9.46
N PRO A 64 10.37 9.23 9.24
CA PRO A 64 9.34 10.22 9.45
C PRO A 64 9.50 10.67 10.90
N LYS A 65 10.01 11.90 11.07
CA LYS A 65 10.26 12.50 12.38
C LYS A 65 9.00 12.28 13.21
N SER A 66 9.24 11.80 14.42
CA SER A 66 8.26 11.73 15.50
C SER A 66 7.30 12.91 15.41
N LEU A 67 6.01 12.60 15.40
CA LEU A 67 4.95 13.51 15.77
C LEU A 67 5.27 14.04 17.17
N GLY A 68 6.04 15.13 17.20
CA GLY A 68 6.35 15.91 18.39
C GLY A 68 5.25 16.92 18.57
N GLU A 69 4.55 16.80 19.68
CA GLU A 69 3.45 17.63 20.12
C GLU A 69 3.78 19.13 20.06
N PRO A 70 2.82 20.01 19.72
CA PRO A 70 3.01 21.44 19.85
C PRO A 70 2.95 21.80 21.34
N LYS A 71 4.02 22.35 21.91
CA LYS A 71 3.98 22.96 23.24
C LYS A 71 4.60 24.35 23.24
N ALA A 72 3.71 25.31 23.52
CA ALA A 72 3.86 26.64 24.14
C ALA A 72 4.76 27.66 23.44
#